data_AF-A0A923Y9B8-F1
#
_entry.id   AF-A0A923Y9B8-F1
#
_cell.length_a   1.000
_cell.length_b   1.000
_cell.length_c   1.000
_cell.angle_alpha   90.00
_cell.angle_beta   90.00
_cell.angle_gamma   90.00
#
_symmetry.space_group_name_H-M   'P 1'
#
loop_
_entity.id
_entity.type
_entity.pdbx_description
1 polymer ?
#
loop_
_entity_poly.entity_id
_entity_poly.type
_entity_poly.pdbx_seq_one_letter_code
_entity_poly.pdbx_strand_id
1 'polypeptide(L)'
;MNKLTQLYQVWKNMGTRYLLFRAKYEVRRRTGKLQKQFPVAADKLTFASLDDWRISSSTFFFEGRDSVLLPREVNPALKKRAERILAGEVLFFSHSWKQVKDWHTHPVSGYEYDVGLHWSLIEDIDPIVGDIKYVWEKARFTFLLDIVRYDYHSGENHGEWVMDQILSWIDNNPLNQGPHYRCSQETSLRILNWTFALHFYKYSTCLTEERWQRIHNSIYRQLEHVFDNIGFSRIAVRNNHAISECLALYLGGLLFPFYPAAKKWKVLGKRWLQEEIVYQVYPDGTYLQFSMNYHRVALQLMSWAIRLTELNKETLDELVYSRARKSLHFLHSCQDSISGQLPNYG
;
A
#
# COMPACT_ATOMS: atom_id res chain seq x y z
N MET A 1 33.83 1.14 -16.39
CA MET A 1 33.14 2.19 -17.19
C MET A 1 33.39 3.55 -16.55
N ASN A 2 33.79 4.58 -17.29
CA ASN A 2 34.01 5.92 -16.72
C ASN A 2 32.67 6.56 -16.30
N LYS A 3 32.65 7.36 -15.23
CA LYS A 3 31.47 8.08 -14.69
C LYS A 3 30.75 8.91 -15.75
N LEU A 4 31.47 9.51 -16.70
CA LEU A 4 30.88 10.26 -17.81
C LEU A 4 30.06 9.35 -18.75
N THR A 5 30.57 8.16 -19.04
CA THR A 5 29.86 7.14 -19.84
C THR A 5 28.60 6.69 -19.12
N GLN A 6 28.67 6.46 -17.80
CA GLN A 6 27.49 6.12 -16.99
C GLN A 6 26.44 7.23 -17.02
N LEU A 7 26.84 8.49 -16.82
CA LEU A 7 25.92 9.62 -16.82
C LEU A 7 25.24 9.79 -18.19
N TYR A 8 26.00 9.65 -19.28
CA TYR A 8 25.45 9.66 -20.64
C TYR A 8 24.43 8.54 -20.86
N GLN A 9 24.72 7.32 -20.41
CA GLN A 9 23.77 6.20 -20.51
C GLN A 9 22.50 6.44 -19.71
N VAL A 10 22.59 6.98 -18.49
CA VAL A 10 21.41 7.34 -17.70
C VAL A 10 20.61 8.44 -18.39
N TRP A 11 21.26 9.48 -18.91
CA TRP A 11 20.57 10.52 -19.68
C TRP A 11 19.85 9.95 -20.91
N LYS A 12 20.55 9.13 -21.68
CA LYS A 12 20.03 8.51 -22.91
C LYS A 12 18.81 7.64 -22.63
N ASN A 13 18.84 6.84 -21.56
CA ASN A 13 17.78 5.87 -21.26
C ASN A 13 16.63 6.46 -20.44
N MET A 14 16.91 7.41 -19.53
CA MET A 14 15.91 7.94 -18.59
C MET A 14 15.47 9.38 -18.91
N GLY A 15 16.21 10.09 -19.75
CA GLY A 15 15.92 11.45 -20.18
C GLY A 15 16.29 12.54 -19.15
N THR A 16 16.21 13.79 -19.62
CA THR A 16 16.57 14.99 -18.82
C THR A 16 15.68 15.18 -17.59
N ARG A 17 14.37 14.87 -17.71
CA ARG A 17 13.41 14.98 -16.58
C ARG A 17 13.84 14.13 -15.39
N TYR A 18 14.24 12.88 -15.64
CA TYR A 18 14.72 11.97 -14.60
C TYR A 18 16.01 12.48 -13.96
N LEU A 19 17.00 12.87 -14.77
CA LEU A 19 18.29 13.34 -14.25
C LEU A 19 18.16 14.58 -13.38
N LEU A 20 17.41 15.58 -13.83
CA LEU A 20 17.18 16.80 -13.05
C LEU A 20 16.45 16.49 -11.73
N PHE A 21 15.46 15.59 -11.78
CA PHE A 21 14.76 15.15 -10.58
C PHE A 21 15.71 14.46 -9.59
N ARG A 22 16.50 13.49 -10.04
CA ARG A 22 17.45 12.76 -9.18
C ARG A 22 18.54 13.66 -8.61
N ALA A 23 19.10 14.57 -9.42
CA ALA A 23 20.09 15.53 -8.96
C ALA A 23 19.50 16.46 -7.88
N LYS A 24 18.30 17.02 -8.12
CA LYS A 24 17.59 17.84 -7.13
C LYS A 24 17.27 17.05 -5.87
N TYR A 25 16.80 15.81 -6.00
CA TYR A 25 16.49 14.93 -4.88
C TYR A 25 17.73 14.69 -4.01
N GLU A 26 18.87 14.36 -4.62
CA GLU A 26 20.12 14.11 -3.91
C GLU A 26 20.66 15.37 -3.20
N VAL A 27 20.58 16.54 -3.85
CA VAL A 27 20.92 17.81 -3.21
C VAL A 27 20.02 18.05 -2.00
N ARG A 28 18.71 17.81 -2.12
CA ARG A 28 17.77 17.98 -1.00
C ARG A 28 18.04 17.01 0.15
N ARG A 29 18.43 15.78 -0.16
CA ARG A 29 18.84 14.77 0.83
C ARG A 29 20.08 15.21 1.60
N ARG A 30 21.14 15.58 0.89
CA ARG A 30 22.44 15.99 1.50
C ARG A 30 22.36 17.30 2.28
N THR A 31 21.52 18.24 1.85
CA THR A 31 21.37 19.55 2.49
C THR A 31 20.36 19.57 3.64
N GLY A 32 19.75 18.43 3.99
CA GLY A 32 18.74 18.35 5.04
C GLY A 32 17.36 18.90 4.64
N LYS A 33 17.17 19.32 3.38
CA LYS A 33 15.89 19.89 2.90
C LYS A 33 14.77 18.85 2.85
N LEU A 34 15.08 17.56 2.67
CA LEU A 34 14.07 16.50 2.78
C LEU A 34 13.58 16.38 4.22
N GLN A 35 14.48 16.33 5.21
CA GLN A 35 14.11 16.28 6.62
C GLN A 35 13.24 17.46 7.05
N LYS A 36 13.49 18.66 6.49
CA LYS A 36 12.62 19.83 6.73
C LYS A 36 11.24 19.73 6.07
N GLN A 37 11.14 19.10 4.90
CA GLN A 37 9.85 18.87 4.24
C GLN A 37 9.03 17.78 4.96
N PHE A 38 9.71 16.77 5.51
CA PHE A 38 9.10 15.61 6.16
C PHE A 38 9.43 15.62 7.66
N PRO A 39 8.77 16.48 8.46
CA PRO A 39 9.08 16.58 9.88
C PRO A 39 8.74 15.28 10.62
N VAL A 40 9.53 14.97 11.65
CA VAL A 40 9.39 13.74 12.46
C VAL A 40 8.32 13.85 13.56
N ALA A 41 7.77 15.05 13.72
CA ALA A 41 6.69 15.34 14.64
C ALA A 41 5.63 16.17 13.91
N ALA A 42 4.37 15.92 14.23
CA ALA A 42 3.26 16.67 13.70
C ALA A 42 2.13 16.74 14.74
N ASP A 43 1.37 17.82 14.71
CA ASP A 43 0.25 18.00 15.63
C ASP A 43 -0.80 16.90 15.44
N LYS A 44 -1.43 16.49 16.53
CA LYS A 44 -2.59 15.61 16.44
C LYS A 44 -3.79 16.43 15.99
N LEU A 45 -4.52 15.92 15.00
CA LEU A 45 -5.76 16.50 14.52
C LEU A 45 -6.92 15.70 15.10
N THR A 46 -8.05 16.37 15.32
CA THR A 46 -9.31 15.69 15.59
C THR A 46 -10.07 15.59 14.28
N PHE A 47 -10.46 14.37 13.89
CA PHE A 47 -11.26 14.13 12.70
C PHE A 47 -12.73 13.87 13.06
N ALA A 48 -13.56 13.65 12.04
CA ALA A 48 -14.94 13.22 12.22
C ALA A 48 -15.01 12.04 13.20
N SER A 49 -16.06 12.00 14.03
CA SER A 49 -16.22 10.92 15.00
C SER A 49 -16.43 9.57 14.32
N LEU A 50 -16.22 8.49 15.06
CA LEU A 50 -16.51 7.14 14.61
C LEU A 50 -17.97 6.99 14.18
N ASP A 51 -18.88 7.62 14.93
CA ASP A 51 -20.31 7.59 14.60
C ASP A 51 -20.64 8.41 13.35
N ASP A 52 -20.00 9.57 13.15
CA ASP A 52 -20.11 10.34 11.90
C ASP A 52 -19.63 9.53 10.69
N TRP A 53 -18.52 8.79 10.84
CA TRP A 53 -18.04 7.91 9.77
C TRP A 53 -18.99 6.73 9.52
N ARG A 54 -19.59 6.18 10.58
CA ARG A 54 -20.54 5.08 10.46
C ARG A 54 -21.76 5.41 9.61
N ILE A 55 -22.20 6.66 9.65
CA ILE A 55 -23.32 7.19 8.87
C ILE A 55 -22.87 7.94 7.60
N SER A 56 -21.57 7.99 7.30
CA SER A 56 -21.05 8.70 6.14
C SER A 56 -21.53 8.09 4.81
N SER A 57 -21.57 8.92 3.76
CA SER A 57 -22.09 8.53 2.45
C SER A 57 -21.09 7.80 1.56
N SER A 58 -19.82 7.72 1.95
CA SER A 58 -18.79 7.02 1.17
C SER A 58 -18.99 5.51 1.27
N THR A 59 -19.23 4.87 0.12
CA THR A 59 -19.48 3.43 0.04
C THR A 59 -18.17 2.67 -0.14
N PHE A 60 -17.99 1.59 0.62
CA PHE A 60 -16.89 0.64 0.44
C PHE A 60 -17.42 -0.68 -0.16
N PHE A 61 -16.57 -1.69 -0.35
CA PHE A 61 -16.98 -2.98 -0.91
C PHE A 61 -18.16 -3.64 -0.16
N PHE A 62 -18.27 -3.32 1.13
CA PHE A 62 -19.30 -3.74 2.06
C PHE A 62 -19.45 -2.65 3.13
N GLU A 63 -20.62 -2.57 3.77
CA GLU A 63 -20.87 -1.62 4.86
C GLU A 63 -20.26 -2.08 6.18
N GLY A 64 -20.19 -3.39 6.40
CA GLY A 64 -19.55 -4.00 7.57
C GLY A 64 -19.53 -5.51 7.43
N ARG A 65 -18.96 -6.21 8.41
CA ARG A 65 -18.90 -7.68 8.43
C ARG A 65 -20.24 -8.35 8.09
N ASP A 66 -21.34 -7.86 8.67
CA ASP A 66 -22.65 -8.49 8.52
C ASP A 66 -23.33 -8.18 7.18
N SER A 67 -22.86 -7.18 6.43
CA SER A 67 -23.39 -6.88 5.09
C SER A 67 -22.75 -7.74 3.98
N VAL A 68 -21.75 -8.56 4.29
CA VAL A 68 -21.10 -9.42 3.30
C VAL A 68 -22.01 -10.62 3.00
N LEU A 69 -22.35 -10.82 1.72
CA LEU A 69 -23.35 -11.78 1.24
C LEU A 69 -22.75 -13.08 0.65
N LEU A 70 -21.55 -13.45 1.06
CA LEU A 70 -20.91 -14.68 0.59
C LEU A 70 -21.37 -15.89 1.42
N PRO A 71 -21.50 -17.09 0.83
CA PRO A 71 -21.68 -18.29 1.61
C PRO A 71 -20.53 -18.46 2.63
N ARG A 72 -20.88 -18.72 3.89
CA ARG A 72 -19.87 -18.99 4.93
C ARG A 72 -19.38 -20.43 4.76
N GLU A 73 -18.06 -20.59 4.57
CA GLU A 73 -17.41 -21.87 4.40
C GLU A 73 -16.09 -21.89 5.18
N VAL A 74 -16.02 -22.71 6.22
CA VAL A 74 -14.80 -22.85 7.02
C VAL A 74 -13.78 -23.69 6.26
N ASN A 75 -12.87 -23.01 5.56
CA ASN A 75 -11.78 -23.67 4.85
C ASN A 75 -10.65 -24.07 5.83
N PRO A 76 -10.28 -25.37 5.93
CA PRO A 76 -9.23 -25.82 6.86
C PRO A 76 -7.86 -25.19 6.62
N ALA A 77 -7.51 -24.89 5.36
CA ALA A 77 -6.26 -24.21 5.04
C ALA A 77 -6.29 -22.74 5.49
N LEU A 78 -7.43 -22.04 5.37
CA LEU A 78 -7.59 -20.69 5.89
C LEU A 78 -7.49 -20.67 7.43
N LYS A 79 -8.15 -21.63 8.10
CA LYS A 79 -8.03 -21.79 9.56
C LYS A 79 -6.58 -21.95 10.01
N LYS A 80 -5.83 -22.87 9.38
CA LYS A 80 -4.41 -23.08 9.68
C LYS A 80 -3.57 -21.83 9.42
N ARG A 81 -3.88 -21.05 8.38
CA ARG A 81 -3.18 -19.76 8.14
C ARG A 81 -3.48 -18.76 9.26
N ALA A 82 -4.73 -18.63 9.67
CA ALA A 82 -5.14 -17.73 10.74
C ALA A 82 -4.47 -18.11 12.08
N GLU A 83 -4.48 -19.39 12.46
CA GLU A 83 -3.83 -19.88 13.68
C GLU A 83 -2.33 -19.53 13.72
N ARG A 84 -1.62 -19.67 12.61
CA ARG A 84 -0.20 -19.29 12.51
C ARG A 84 0.02 -17.79 12.63
N ILE A 85 -0.85 -16.99 11.98
CA ILE A 85 -0.81 -15.52 12.08
C ILE A 85 -1.03 -15.07 13.53
N LEU A 86 -2.03 -15.65 14.19
CA LEU A 86 -2.34 -15.36 15.59
C LEU A 86 -1.21 -15.81 16.54
N ALA A 87 -0.46 -16.84 16.17
CA ALA A 87 0.75 -17.29 16.88
C ALA A 87 2.03 -16.47 16.56
N GLY A 88 1.91 -15.36 15.83
CA GLY A 88 3.01 -14.42 15.55
C GLY A 88 3.80 -14.71 14.27
N GLU A 89 3.38 -15.70 13.47
CA GLU A 89 4.02 -15.97 12.18
C GLU A 89 3.45 -15.10 11.06
N VAL A 90 4.31 -14.69 10.12
CA VAL A 90 3.88 -14.00 8.91
C VAL A 90 4.27 -14.83 7.69
N LEU A 91 3.38 -14.91 6.70
CA LEU A 91 3.67 -15.56 5.42
C LEU A 91 4.39 -14.58 4.49
N PHE A 92 5.70 -14.72 4.38
CA PHE A 92 6.54 -13.89 3.53
C PHE A 92 6.43 -14.30 2.07
N PHE A 93 6.17 -13.30 1.21
CA PHE A 93 6.15 -13.42 -0.25
C PHE A 93 5.23 -14.54 -0.74
N SER A 94 4.13 -14.77 -0.02
CA SER A 94 3.17 -15.86 -0.27
C SER A 94 3.77 -17.27 -0.29
N HIS A 95 4.95 -17.47 0.31
CA HIS A 95 5.67 -18.73 0.22
C HIS A 95 6.20 -19.25 1.57
N SER A 96 6.96 -18.44 2.29
CA SER A 96 7.70 -18.90 3.47
C SER A 96 7.16 -18.29 4.75
N TRP A 97 6.82 -19.11 5.73
CA TRP A 97 6.42 -18.62 7.05
C TRP A 97 7.63 -18.29 7.91
N LYS A 98 7.56 -17.18 8.62
CA LYS A 98 8.62 -16.72 9.52
C LYS A 98 8.03 -16.16 10.80
N GLN A 99 8.71 -16.44 11.90
CA GLN A 99 8.48 -15.73 13.16
C GLN A 99 9.07 -14.33 13.07
N VAL A 100 8.32 -13.32 13.52
CA VAL A 100 8.75 -11.93 13.45
C VAL A 100 8.69 -11.30 14.84
N LYS A 101 9.88 -11.01 15.39
CA LYS A 101 10.08 -10.47 16.75
C LYS A 101 9.38 -9.13 16.96
N ASP A 102 9.55 -8.18 16.04
CA ASP A 102 9.07 -6.80 16.17
C ASP A 102 8.72 -6.20 14.79
N TRP A 103 8.82 -4.87 14.62
CA TRP A 103 8.56 -4.19 13.35
C TRP A 103 9.82 -3.85 12.57
N HIS A 104 11.01 -3.93 13.16
CA HIS A 104 12.25 -3.32 12.65
C HIS A 104 13.39 -4.31 12.49
N THR A 105 13.25 -5.52 13.01
CA THR A 105 14.27 -6.56 12.93
C THR A 105 14.08 -7.37 11.66
N HIS A 106 15.14 -7.45 10.85
CA HIS A 106 15.18 -8.30 9.68
C HIS A 106 15.12 -9.78 10.11
N PRO A 107 14.09 -10.56 9.75
CA PRO A 107 13.82 -11.88 10.32
C PRO A 107 14.80 -12.99 9.90
N VAL A 108 15.70 -12.72 8.96
CA VAL A 108 16.75 -13.66 8.52
C VAL A 108 18.14 -13.27 9.05
N SER A 109 18.61 -12.05 8.78
CA SER A 109 19.91 -11.56 9.25
C SER A 109 19.93 -11.15 10.72
N GLY A 110 18.78 -10.90 11.35
CA GLY A 110 18.69 -10.36 12.71
C GLY A 110 19.06 -8.88 12.83
N TYR A 111 19.31 -8.19 11.71
CA TYR A 111 19.66 -6.78 11.70
C TYR A 111 18.49 -5.93 12.21
N GLU A 112 18.74 -5.08 13.21
CA GLU A 112 17.76 -4.17 13.78
C GLU A 112 17.91 -2.78 13.15
N TYR A 113 16.88 -2.30 12.47
CA TYR A 113 16.89 -0.95 11.87
C TYR A 113 16.68 0.13 12.94
N ASP A 114 17.41 1.25 12.82
CA ASP A 114 17.26 2.42 13.69
C ASP A 114 15.91 3.12 13.44
N VAL A 115 15.03 3.04 14.43
CA VAL A 115 13.69 3.64 14.43
C VAL A 115 13.76 5.16 14.53
N GLY A 116 14.79 5.72 15.15
CA GLY A 116 14.99 7.16 15.30
C GLY A 116 15.58 7.83 14.07
N LEU A 117 16.14 7.07 13.14
CA LEU A 117 16.75 7.63 11.94
C LEU A 117 15.69 8.14 10.97
N HIS A 118 15.85 9.37 10.47
CA HIS A 118 14.94 9.91 9.45
C HIS A 118 14.98 9.05 8.18
N TRP A 119 13.82 8.74 7.60
CA TRP A 119 13.69 7.79 6.50
C TRP A 119 14.62 8.09 5.30
N SER A 120 14.88 9.37 5.01
CA SER A 120 15.73 9.78 3.88
C SER A 120 17.21 9.41 4.04
N LEU A 121 17.64 9.02 5.24
CA LEU A 121 18.99 8.60 5.55
C LEU A 121 19.15 7.07 5.55
N ILE A 122 18.05 6.34 5.42
CA ILE A 122 18.06 4.88 5.35
C ILE A 122 18.42 4.45 3.92
N GLU A 123 19.39 3.54 3.83
CA GLU A 123 19.84 2.98 2.56
C GLU A 123 18.86 1.89 2.07
N ASP A 124 18.58 1.89 0.76
CA ASP A 124 17.67 0.90 0.15
C ASP A 124 18.35 -0.48 -0.02
N ILE A 125 19.67 -0.47 -0.19
CA ILE A 125 20.48 -1.65 -0.50
C ILE A 125 21.73 -1.54 0.37
N ASP A 126 21.76 -2.33 1.43
CA ASP A 126 22.96 -2.56 2.21
C ASP A 126 23.30 -4.06 2.14
N PRO A 127 24.44 -4.43 1.55
CA PRO A 127 24.86 -5.82 1.39
C PRO A 127 24.99 -6.60 2.72
N ILE A 128 25.21 -5.89 3.83
CA ILE A 128 25.38 -6.46 5.18
C ILE A 128 24.01 -6.68 5.83
N VAL A 129 23.08 -5.77 5.61
CA VAL A 129 21.74 -5.81 6.24
C VAL A 129 20.83 -6.86 5.60
N GLY A 130 20.92 -7.01 4.28
CA GLY A 130 19.99 -7.81 3.47
C GLY A 130 18.90 -6.97 2.81
N ASP A 131 17.90 -7.63 2.24
CA ASP A 131 16.81 -6.95 1.52
C ASP A 131 15.78 -6.39 2.52
N ILE A 132 15.69 -5.06 2.59
CA ILE A 132 14.74 -4.31 3.43
C ILE A 132 13.28 -4.75 3.24
N LYS A 133 12.93 -5.36 2.09
CA LYS A 133 11.60 -5.92 1.84
C LYS A 133 11.16 -6.94 2.89
N TYR A 134 12.09 -7.66 3.53
CA TYR A 134 11.73 -8.57 4.62
C TYR A 134 11.20 -7.80 5.84
N VAL A 135 11.69 -6.59 6.11
CA VAL A 135 11.14 -5.76 7.18
C VAL A 135 9.80 -5.15 6.74
N TRP A 136 9.68 -4.72 5.48
CA TRP A 136 8.44 -4.16 4.96
C TRP A 136 7.29 -5.16 4.83
N GLU A 137 7.56 -6.45 4.63
CA GLU A 137 6.54 -7.48 4.38
C GLU A 137 5.43 -7.50 5.45
N LYS A 138 5.81 -7.55 6.73
CA LYS A 138 4.84 -7.49 7.84
C LYS A 138 4.14 -6.13 7.88
N ALA A 139 4.86 -5.04 7.62
CA ALA A 139 4.32 -3.68 7.66
C ALA A 139 3.41 -3.32 6.48
N ARG A 140 3.21 -4.21 5.50
CA ARG A 140 2.13 -4.11 4.50
C ARG A 140 0.78 -4.53 5.07
N PHE A 141 0.74 -5.26 6.18
CA PHE A 141 -0.50 -5.77 6.81
C PHE A 141 -1.36 -6.68 5.92
N THR A 142 -0.77 -7.37 4.94
CA THR A 142 -1.49 -8.31 4.07
C THR A 142 -2.10 -9.48 4.86
N PHE A 143 -1.50 -9.85 5.99
CA PHE A 143 -2.01 -10.88 6.90
C PHE A 143 -3.38 -10.55 7.49
N LEU A 144 -3.75 -9.27 7.59
CA LEU A 144 -5.09 -8.87 8.06
C LEU A 144 -6.19 -9.41 7.16
N LEU A 145 -5.93 -9.54 5.86
CA LEU A 145 -6.92 -10.04 4.91
C LEU A 145 -7.25 -11.52 5.16
N ASP A 146 -6.29 -12.32 5.63
CA ASP A 146 -6.55 -13.71 6.02
C ASP A 146 -7.38 -13.78 7.30
N ILE A 147 -7.08 -12.94 8.30
CA ILE A 147 -7.86 -12.88 9.55
C ILE A 147 -9.29 -12.40 9.29
N VAL A 148 -9.48 -11.35 8.50
CA VAL A 148 -10.81 -10.85 8.13
C VAL A 148 -11.63 -11.94 7.41
N ARG A 149 -11.01 -12.66 6.47
CA ARG A 149 -11.68 -13.78 5.78
C ARG A 149 -11.99 -14.92 6.76
N TYR A 150 -11.06 -15.24 7.65
CA TYR A 150 -11.27 -16.30 8.64
C TYR A 150 -12.41 -15.97 9.58
N ASP A 151 -12.44 -14.77 10.16
CA ASP A 151 -13.52 -14.28 11.03
C ASP A 151 -14.87 -14.35 10.31
N TYR A 152 -14.94 -13.89 9.06
CA TYR A 152 -16.18 -13.94 8.29
C TYR A 152 -16.71 -15.37 8.15
N HIS A 153 -15.87 -16.31 7.74
CA HIS A 153 -16.27 -17.68 7.44
C HIS A 153 -16.49 -18.54 8.70
N SER A 154 -15.70 -18.34 9.75
CA SER A 154 -15.76 -19.11 11.01
C SER A 154 -16.81 -18.58 12.00
N GLY A 155 -17.15 -17.29 11.92
CA GLY A 155 -17.95 -16.62 12.95
C GLY A 155 -17.11 -16.10 14.13
N GLU A 156 -15.80 -16.39 14.19
CA GLU A 156 -14.90 -15.87 15.22
C GLU A 156 -14.70 -14.36 15.09
N ASN A 157 -14.17 -13.71 16.12
CA ASN A 157 -13.91 -12.26 16.12
C ASN A 157 -12.54 -11.96 16.73
N HIS A 158 -11.58 -11.69 15.85
CA HIS A 158 -10.23 -11.26 16.20
C HIS A 158 -10.04 -9.74 16.07
N GLY A 159 -11.14 -8.97 16.11
CA GLY A 159 -11.10 -7.52 15.95
C GLY A 159 -10.22 -6.80 16.97
N GLU A 160 -10.18 -7.26 18.23
CA GLU A 160 -9.25 -6.73 19.25
C GLU A 160 -7.79 -6.91 18.82
N TRP A 161 -7.42 -8.13 18.44
CA TRP A 161 -6.07 -8.45 17.97
C TRP A 161 -5.69 -7.60 16.75
N VAL A 162 -6.62 -7.42 15.79
CA VAL A 162 -6.40 -6.59 14.59
C VAL A 162 -6.12 -5.13 14.97
N MET A 163 -6.92 -4.55 15.87
CA MET A 163 -6.71 -3.16 16.32
C MET A 163 -5.38 -3.03 17.07
N ASP A 164 -5.02 -4.00 17.91
CA ASP A 164 -3.75 -3.99 18.64
C ASP A 164 -2.54 -4.11 17.71
N GLN A 165 -2.62 -4.87 16.61
CA GLN A 165 -1.55 -4.89 15.60
C GLN A 165 -1.38 -3.52 14.92
N ILE A 166 -2.48 -2.84 14.60
CA ILE A 166 -2.44 -1.50 13.99
C ILE A 166 -1.84 -0.49 14.98
N LEU A 167 -2.33 -0.46 16.22
CA LEU A 167 -1.85 0.46 17.25
C LEU A 167 -0.40 0.19 17.64
N SER A 168 0.01 -1.09 17.73
CA SER A 168 1.40 -1.48 17.94
C SER A 168 2.31 -0.92 16.85
N TRP A 169 1.90 -0.95 15.58
CA TRP A 169 2.66 -0.31 14.53
C TRP A 169 2.71 1.21 14.72
N ILE A 170 1.58 1.86 15.01
CA ILE A 170 1.53 3.32 15.23
C ILE A 170 2.48 3.75 16.36
N ASP A 171 2.51 3.00 17.45
CA ASP A 171 3.30 3.32 18.64
C ASP A 171 4.80 3.08 18.46
N ASN A 172 5.17 2.16 17.55
CA ASN A 172 6.56 1.79 17.31
C ASN A 172 7.16 2.42 16.05
N ASN A 173 6.37 3.09 15.21
CA ASN A 173 6.81 3.60 13.90
C ASN A 173 6.56 5.12 13.82
N PRO A 174 7.43 5.93 14.43
CA PRO A 174 7.24 7.38 14.45
C PRO A 174 7.27 7.98 13.03
N LEU A 175 6.48 9.04 12.85
CA LEU A 175 6.27 9.68 11.56
C LEU A 175 7.60 10.06 10.91
N ASN A 176 7.78 9.70 9.64
CA ASN A 176 8.97 10.04 8.86
C ASN A 176 10.31 9.52 9.45
N GLN A 177 10.26 8.49 10.29
CA GLN A 177 11.46 7.84 10.84
C GLN A 177 11.39 6.32 10.64
N GLY A 178 12.55 5.68 10.68
CA GLY A 178 12.65 4.25 10.51
C GLY A 178 12.37 3.77 9.08
N PRO A 179 12.53 2.46 8.85
CA PRO A 179 12.54 1.88 7.51
C PRO A 179 11.20 1.98 6.79
N HIS A 180 10.09 2.08 7.53
CA HIS A 180 8.74 1.96 6.98
C HIS A 180 8.21 3.19 6.24
N TYR A 181 8.88 4.33 6.37
CA TYR A 181 8.62 5.53 5.59
C TYR A 181 9.54 5.68 4.37
N ARG A 182 10.48 4.74 4.17
CA ARG A 182 11.46 4.84 3.08
C ARG A 182 10.84 4.63 1.70
N CYS A 183 9.79 3.82 1.62
CA CYS A 183 9.08 3.47 0.40
C CYS A 183 7.57 3.78 0.52
N SER A 184 7.10 4.77 -0.24
CA SER A 184 5.71 5.23 -0.18
C SER A 184 4.70 4.21 -0.74
N GLN A 185 5.12 3.25 -1.57
CA GLN A 185 4.29 2.11 -1.95
C GLN A 185 3.91 1.26 -0.73
N GLU A 186 4.85 1.00 0.18
CA GLU A 186 4.60 0.16 1.36
C GLU A 186 3.61 0.84 2.31
N THR A 187 3.77 2.15 2.48
CA THR A 187 2.80 3.00 3.18
C THR A 187 1.42 2.95 2.53
N SER A 188 1.36 3.01 1.20
CA SER A 188 0.11 2.95 0.45
C SER A 188 -0.61 1.62 0.64
N LEU A 189 0.10 0.50 0.51
CA LEU A 189 -0.46 -0.84 0.71
C LEU A 189 -0.95 -1.06 2.14
N ARG A 190 -0.21 -0.57 3.14
CA ARG A 190 -0.63 -0.59 4.55
C ARG A 190 -1.95 0.17 4.75
N ILE A 191 -2.05 1.39 4.22
CA ILE A 191 -3.29 2.19 4.32
C ILE A 191 -4.46 1.45 3.69
N LEU A 192 -4.28 0.83 2.52
CA LEU A 192 -5.34 0.07 1.85
C LEU A 192 -5.80 -1.13 2.68
N ASN A 193 -4.86 -1.89 3.24
CA ASN A 193 -5.18 -3.06 4.09
C ASN A 193 -5.83 -2.65 5.43
N TRP A 194 -5.35 -1.57 6.06
CA TRP A 194 -5.99 -1.00 7.24
C TRP A 194 -7.40 -0.51 6.95
N THR A 195 -7.59 0.20 5.83
CA THR A 195 -8.92 0.66 5.39
C THR A 195 -9.87 -0.52 5.21
N PHE A 196 -9.42 -1.61 4.59
CA PHE A 196 -10.23 -2.84 4.47
C PHE A 196 -10.65 -3.40 5.84
N ALA A 197 -9.70 -3.53 6.77
CA ALA A 197 -9.96 -4.04 8.11
C ALA A 197 -10.90 -3.13 8.91
N LEU A 198 -10.70 -1.80 8.85
CA LEU A 198 -11.56 -0.82 9.51
C LEU A 198 -13.01 -0.94 9.01
N HIS A 199 -13.23 -1.01 7.69
CA HIS A 199 -14.56 -1.22 7.14
C HIS A 199 -15.17 -2.56 7.58
N PHE A 200 -14.37 -3.62 7.71
CA PHE A 200 -14.89 -4.93 8.14
C PHE A 200 -15.33 -4.91 9.61
N TYR A 201 -14.52 -4.32 10.48
CA TYR A 201 -14.80 -4.18 11.92
C TYR A 201 -15.54 -2.87 12.29
N LYS A 202 -16.14 -2.16 11.31
CA LYS A 202 -16.76 -0.82 11.47
C LYS A 202 -17.72 -0.71 12.66
N TYR A 203 -18.51 -1.77 12.90
CA TYR A 203 -19.52 -1.83 13.97
C TYR A 203 -19.11 -2.73 15.15
N SER A 204 -17.87 -3.25 15.14
CA SER A 204 -17.34 -4.02 16.27
C SER A 204 -17.03 -3.10 17.45
N THR A 205 -17.24 -3.59 18.67
CA THR A 205 -16.87 -2.89 19.91
C THR A 205 -15.36 -2.66 20.03
N CYS A 206 -14.55 -3.42 19.30
CA CYS A 206 -13.09 -3.24 19.30
C CYS A 206 -12.64 -1.93 18.64
N LEU A 207 -13.45 -1.34 17.76
CA LEU A 207 -13.15 -0.03 17.19
C LEU A 207 -13.83 1.03 18.07
N THR A 208 -13.07 1.55 19.03
CA THR A 208 -13.51 2.65 19.91
C THR A 208 -13.20 4.01 19.28
N GLU A 209 -13.83 5.08 19.76
CA GLU A 209 -13.53 6.46 19.32
C GLU A 209 -12.05 6.81 19.48
N GLU A 210 -11.43 6.40 20.59
CA GLU A 210 -10.01 6.65 20.82
C GLU A 210 -9.12 5.95 19.78
N ARG A 211 -9.38 4.66 19.52
CA ARG A 211 -8.66 3.88 18.52
C ARG A 211 -8.88 4.47 17.12
N TRP A 212 -10.11 4.83 16.80
CA TRP A 212 -10.48 5.52 15.56
C TRP A 212 -9.66 6.79 15.33
N GLN A 213 -9.64 7.71 16.31
CA GLN A 213 -8.89 8.97 16.20
C GLN A 213 -7.39 8.73 16.06
N ARG A 214 -6.81 7.78 16.80
CA ARG A 214 -5.38 7.43 16.70
C ARG A 214 -5.04 6.88 15.32
N ILE A 215 -5.85 5.95 14.80
CA ILE A 215 -5.64 5.33 13.50
C ILE A 215 -5.78 6.36 12.37
N HIS A 216 -6.79 7.23 12.42
CA HIS A 216 -7.00 8.26 11.40
C HIS A 216 -5.94 9.36 11.42
N ASN A 217 -5.41 9.72 12.60
CA ASN A 217 -4.19 10.54 12.68
C ASN A 217 -3.02 9.91 11.95
N SER A 218 -2.80 8.61 12.15
CA SER A 218 -1.72 7.91 11.44
C SER A 218 -1.97 7.84 9.94
N ILE A 219 -3.17 7.44 9.49
CA ILE A 219 -3.51 7.35 8.06
C ILE A 219 -3.35 8.71 7.37
N TYR A 220 -3.85 9.79 7.99
CA TYR A 220 -3.74 11.14 7.43
C TYR A 220 -2.26 11.55 7.23
N ARG A 221 -1.42 11.40 8.26
CA ARG A 221 0.01 11.74 8.17
C ARG A 221 0.77 10.85 7.17
N GLN A 222 0.38 9.59 7.06
CA GLN A 222 0.92 8.68 6.05
C GLN A 222 0.53 9.09 4.62
N LEU A 223 -0.73 9.51 4.39
CA LEU A 223 -1.18 10.04 3.10
C LEU A 223 -0.49 11.37 2.75
N GLU A 224 -0.27 12.25 3.73
CA GLU A 224 0.54 13.47 3.54
C GLU A 224 1.95 13.11 3.06
N HIS A 225 2.62 12.17 3.72
CA HIS A 225 3.94 11.69 3.29
C HIS A 225 3.91 11.17 1.84
N VAL A 226 2.93 10.30 1.49
CA VAL A 226 2.80 9.77 0.13
C VAL A 226 2.58 10.90 -0.88
N PHE A 227 1.72 11.87 -0.56
CA PHE A 227 1.43 13.01 -1.42
C PHE A 227 2.68 13.87 -1.67
N ASP A 228 3.42 14.19 -0.61
CA ASP A 228 4.59 15.06 -0.67
C ASP A 228 5.80 14.39 -1.34
N ASN A 229 5.84 13.06 -1.34
CA ASN A 229 6.87 12.26 -1.99
C ASN A 229 6.46 11.71 -3.37
N ILE A 230 5.23 11.96 -3.84
CA ILE A 230 4.64 11.34 -5.06
C ILE A 230 5.49 11.52 -6.34
N GLY A 231 6.32 12.57 -6.39
CA GLY A 231 7.25 12.80 -7.50
C GLY A 231 8.29 11.69 -7.63
N PHE A 232 8.65 11.02 -6.53
CA PHE A 232 9.64 9.95 -6.54
C PHE A 232 9.15 8.72 -7.31
N SER A 233 7.96 8.21 -7.00
CA SER A 233 7.39 7.09 -7.76
C SER A 233 7.03 7.50 -9.18
N ARG A 234 6.42 8.67 -9.40
CA ARG A 234 6.00 9.09 -10.76
C ARG A 234 7.13 9.50 -11.70
N ILE A 235 8.36 9.72 -11.20
CA ILE A 235 9.50 10.15 -12.03
C ILE A 235 10.68 9.18 -11.91
N ALA A 236 11.06 8.81 -10.69
CA ALA A 236 12.27 8.00 -10.45
C ALA A 236 12.00 6.48 -10.44
N VAL A 237 10.81 6.05 -10.02
CA VAL A 237 10.41 4.63 -9.90
C VAL A 237 9.05 4.43 -10.54
N ARG A 238 8.93 4.81 -11.81
CA ARG A 238 7.65 4.89 -12.54
C ARG A 238 7.15 3.53 -13.02
N ASN A 239 6.82 2.69 -12.04
CA ASN A 239 6.31 1.33 -12.18
C ASN A 239 5.07 1.16 -11.25
N ASN A 240 4.77 -0.06 -10.80
CA ASN A 240 3.64 -0.33 -9.91
C ASN A 240 3.60 0.54 -8.63
N HIS A 241 4.73 1.08 -8.16
CA HIS A 241 4.78 2.02 -7.03
C HIS A 241 3.88 3.23 -7.29
N ALA A 242 3.98 3.81 -8.49
CA ALA A 242 3.19 4.97 -8.88
C ALA A 242 1.68 4.64 -8.91
N ILE A 243 1.29 3.44 -9.35
CA ILE A 243 -0.11 2.99 -9.35
C ILE A 243 -0.62 2.86 -7.91
N SER A 244 0.11 2.17 -7.03
CA SER A 244 -0.29 2.00 -5.63
C SER A 244 -0.40 3.32 -4.87
N GLU A 245 0.56 4.23 -5.06
CA GLU A 245 0.58 5.53 -4.37
C GLU A 245 -0.53 6.46 -4.87
N CYS A 246 -0.76 6.52 -6.18
CA CYS A 246 -1.86 7.30 -6.74
C CYS A 246 -3.22 6.75 -6.30
N LEU A 247 -3.37 5.42 -6.22
CA LEU A 247 -4.59 4.78 -5.74
C LEU A 247 -4.85 5.12 -4.27
N ALA A 248 -3.85 5.00 -3.40
CA ALA A 248 -4.00 5.32 -1.98
C ALA A 248 -4.40 6.80 -1.76
N LEU A 249 -3.83 7.73 -2.52
CA LEU A 249 -4.22 9.14 -2.48
C LEU A 249 -5.66 9.36 -2.97
N TYR A 250 -6.03 8.72 -4.08
CA TYR A 250 -7.40 8.81 -4.60
C TYR A 250 -8.42 8.29 -3.59
N LEU A 251 -8.23 7.04 -3.14
CA LEU A 251 -9.15 6.39 -2.21
C LEU A 251 -9.14 7.03 -0.83
N GLY A 252 -7.98 7.49 -0.35
CA GLY A 252 -7.89 8.23 0.90
C GLY A 252 -8.71 9.52 0.88
N GLY A 253 -8.73 10.24 -0.24
CA GLY A 253 -9.59 11.41 -0.40
C GLY A 253 -11.06 11.09 -0.70
N LEU A 254 -11.36 9.91 -1.24
CA LEU A 254 -12.72 9.45 -1.56
C LEU A 254 -13.45 8.90 -0.32
N LEU A 255 -12.78 8.03 0.43
CA LEU A 255 -13.35 7.30 1.56
C LEU A 255 -13.28 8.10 2.87
N PHE A 256 -12.38 9.08 2.96
CA PHE A 256 -12.22 9.94 4.14
C PHE A 256 -12.37 11.43 3.76
N PRO A 257 -13.56 11.86 3.31
CA PRO A 257 -13.79 13.22 2.83
C PRO A 257 -13.62 14.30 3.91
N PHE A 258 -13.59 13.90 5.19
CA PHE A 258 -13.36 14.77 6.34
C PHE A 258 -11.89 15.17 6.54
N TYR A 259 -10.93 14.59 5.82
CA TYR A 259 -9.55 15.07 5.90
C TYR A 259 -9.40 16.45 5.26
N PRO A 260 -8.62 17.37 5.87
CA PRO A 260 -8.40 18.71 5.31
C PRO A 260 -7.92 18.70 3.85
N ALA A 261 -7.09 17.72 3.49
CA ALA A 261 -6.52 17.57 2.15
C ALA A 261 -7.31 16.61 1.24
N ALA A 262 -8.42 16.02 1.70
CA ALA A 262 -9.16 14.95 1.01
C ALA A 262 -9.50 15.31 -0.44
N LYS A 263 -10.12 16.49 -0.66
CA LYS A 263 -10.51 16.96 -1.99
C LYS A 263 -9.31 17.05 -2.94
N LYS A 264 -8.18 17.57 -2.46
CA LYS A 264 -6.95 17.70 -3.24
C LYS A 264 -6.38 16.33 -3.61
N TRP A 265 -6.28 15.43 -2.64
CA TRP A 265 -5.78 14.07 -2.86
C TRP A 265 -6.66 13.26 -3.79
N LYS A 266 -7.98 13.35 -3.62
CA LYS A 266 -8.97 12.71 -4.49
C LYS A 266 -8.79 13.14 -5.95
N VAL A 267 -8.78 14.45 -6.21
CA VAL A 267 -8.68 15.01 -7.57
C VAL A 267 -7.34 14.66 -8.22
N LEU A 268 -6.23 14.90 -7.51
CA LEU A 268 -4.90 14.69 -8.06
C LEU A 268 -4.54 13.20 -8.16
N GLY A 269 -4.83 12.42 -7.12
CA GLY A 269 -4.60 10.98 -7.07
C GLY A 269 -5.36 10.27 -8.18
N LYS A 270 -6.65 10.60 -8.40
CA LYS A 270 -7.44 10.04 -9.51
C LYS A 270 -6.83 10.38 -10.87
N ARG A 271 -6.49 11.65 -11.10
CA ARG A 271 -5.86 12.08 -12.35
C ARG A 271 -4.58 11.30 -12.61
N TRP A 272 -3.67 11.24 -11.64
CA TRP A 272 -2.38 10.58 -11.79
C TRP A 272 -2.53 9.06 -11.92
N LEU A 273 -3.48 8.44 -11.20
CA LEU A 273 -3.78 7.02 -11.36
C LEU A 273 -4.17 6.68 -12.81
N GLN A 274 -5.04 7.48 -13.42
CA GLN A 274 -5.45 7.28 -14.81
C GLN A 274 -4.27 7.46 -15.78
N GLU A 275 -3.46 8.51 -15.58
CA GLU A 275 -2.23 8.75 -16.37
C GLU A 275 -1.26 7.56 -16.28
N GLU A 276 -1.06 7.01 -15.08
CA GLU A 276 -0.13 5.90 -14.86
C GLU A 276 -0.66 4.56 -15.39
N ILE A 277 -1.97 4.28 -15.26
CA ILE A 277 -2.56 3.06 -15.86
C ILE A 277 -2.43 3.10 -17.39
N VAL A 278 -2.76 4.23 -18.03
CA VAL A 278 -2.69 4.37 -19.49
C VAL A 278 -1.24 4.30 -19.99
N TYR A 279 -0.28 4.80 -19.20
CA TYR A 279 1.14 4.74 -19.52
C TYR A 279 1.75 3.35 -19.34
N GLN A 280 1.42 2.65 -18.25
CA GLN A 280 2.11 1.41 -17.88
C GLN A 280 1.44 0.14 -18.43
N VAL A 281 0.17 0.20 -18.82
CA VAL A 281 -0.53 -0.89 -19.52
C VAL A 281 -0.65 -0.51 -20.99
N TYR A 282 -0.09 -1.34 -21.87
CA TYR A 282 -0.07 -1.09 -23.30
C TYR A 282 -1.41 -1.38 -23.99
N PRO A 283 -1.61 -0.92 -25.24
CA PRO A 283 -2.84 -1.20 -26.00
C PRO A 283 -3.22 -2.65 -26.21
N ASP A 284 -2.31 -3.60 -26.04
CA ASP A 284 -2.57 -5.04 -26.11
C ASP A 284 -2.86 -5.66 -24.73
N GLY A 285 -2.73 -4.90 -23.64
CA GLY A 285 -2.91 -5.38 -22.26
C GLY A 285 -1.63 -5.80 -21.55
N THR A 286 -0.48 -5.81 -22.24
CA THR A 286 0.81 -6.10 -21.61
C THR A 286 1.22 -5.00 -20.62
N TYR A 287 2.01 -5.36 -19.62
CA TYR A 287 2.42 -4.46 -18.53
C TYR A 287 3.92 -4.13 -18.56
N LEU A 288 4.26 -2.86 -18.32
CA LEU A 288 5.61 -2.30 -18.46
C LEU A 288 6.71 -3.02 -17.65
N GLN A 289 6.38 -3.70 -16.54
CA GLN A 289 7.38 -4.41 -15.73
C GLN A 289 7.75 -5.81 -16.26
N PHE A 290 7.12 -6.28 -17.34
CA PHE A 290 7.42 -7.58 -17.97
C PHE A 290 7.45 -8.75 -16.97
N SER A 291 6.60 -8.71 -15.94
CA SER A 291 6.53 -9.74 -14.90
C SER A 291 5.09 -10.06 -14.55
N MET A 292 4.75 -11.35 -14.55
CA MET A 292 3.38 -11.80 -14.25
C MET A 292 2.97 -11.47 -12.82
N ASN A 293 3.92 -11.48 -11.87
CA ASN A 293 3.66 -11.11 -10.48
C ASN A 293 3.33 -9.62 -10.35
N TYR A 294 4.12 -8.75 -10.96
CA TYR A 294 3.85 -7.30 -10.92
C TYR A 294 2.61 -6.92 -11.71
N HIS A 295 2.32 -7.62 -12.82
CA HIS A 295 1.08 -7.44 -13.59
C HIS A 295 -0.15 -7.77 -12.75
N ARG A 296 -0.14 -8.87 -11.99
CA ARG A 296 -1.23 -9.22 -11.06
C ARG A 296 -1.44 -8.16 -9.98
N VAL A 297 -0.37 -7.60 -9.42
CA VAL A 297 -0.47 -6.50 -8.44
C VAL A 297 -1.15 -5.28 -9.09
N ALA A 298 -0.71 -4.86 -10.27
CA ALA A 298 -1.32 -3.75 -10.98
C ALA A 298 -2.81 -4.00 -11.28
N LEU A 299 -3.17 -5.22 -11.70
CA LEU A 299 -4.56 -5.60 -11.94
C LEU A 299 -5.42 -5.54 -10.68
N GLN A 300 -4.92 -6.05 -9.54
CA GLN A 300 -5.64 -5.98 -8.27
C GLN A 300 -5.89 -4.53 -7.81
N LEU A 301 -4.90 -3.64 -7.99
CA LEU A 301 -5.04 -2.21 -7.71
C LEU A 301 -6.08 -1.56 -8.65
N MET A 302 -6.09 -1.93 -9.94
CA MET A 302 -7.12 -1.48 -10.89
C MET A 302 -8.52 -1.98 -10.50
N SER A 303 -8.66 -3.21 -10.01
CA SER A 303 -9.94 -3.74 -9.52
C SER A 303 -10.48 -2.94 -8.35
N TRP A 304 -9.62 -2.56 -7.40
CA TRP A 304 -9.99 -1.65 -6.31
C TRP A 304 -10.46 -0.29 -6.83
N ALA A 305 -9.68 0.33 -7.73
CA ALA A 305 -10.00 1.62 -8.31
C ALA A 305 -11.38 1.60 -8.98
N ILE A 306 -11.57 0.68 -9.93
CA ILE A 306 -12.80 0.54 -10.71
C ILE A 306 -13.99 0.34 -9.78
N ARG A 307 -13.92 -0.63 -8.87
CA ARG A 307 -15.07 -1.01 -8.06
C ARG A 307 -15.46 0.08 -7.05
N LEU A 308 -14.48 0.72 -6.40
CA LEU A 308 -14.78 1.78 -5.44
C LEU A 308 -15.21 3.08 -6.13
N THR A 309 -14.69 3.37 -7.33
CA THR A 309 -15.18 4.47 -8.17
C THR A 309 -16.66 4.27 -8.53
N GLU A 310 -17.04 3.08 -9.00
CA GLU A 310 -18.44 2.74 -9.33
C GLU A 310 -19.37 2.86 -8.13
N LEU A 311 -19.00 2.27 -6.99
CA LEU A 311 -19.79 2.29 -5.76
C LEU A 311 -20.05 3.72 -5.26
N ASN A 312 -19.10 4.63 -5.48
CA ASN A 312 -19.22 6.03 -5.11
C ASN A 312 -19.76 6.93 -6.24
N LYS A 313 -20.37 6.33 -7.27
CA LYS A 313 -21.01 7.05 -8.40
C LYS A 313 -20.07 8.00 -9.13
N GLU A 314 -18.79 7.65 -9.20
CA GLU A 314 -17.80 8.33 -10.01
C GLU A 314 -17.45 7.52 -11.25
N THR A 315 -16.73 8.14 -12.19
CA THR A 315 -16.25 7.49 -13.40
C THR A 315 -14.73 7.65 -13.54
N LEU A 316 -14.07 6.67 -14.14
CA LEU A 316 -12.70 6.80 -14.66
C LEU A 316 -12.75 7.09 -16.16
N ASP A 317 -11.60 7.45 -16.74
CA ASP A 317 -11.44 7.53 -18.20
C ASP A 317 -11.69 6.16 -18.85
N GLU A 318 -12.38 6.13 -20.01
CA GLU A 318 -12.67 4.91 -20.78
C GLU A 318 -11.42 4.11 -21.13
N LEU A 319 -10.28 4.79 -21.34
CA LEU A 319 -9.01 4.12 -21.57
C LEU A 319 -8.58 3.29 -20.37
N VAL A 320 -8.86 3.70 -19.13
CA VAL A 320 -8.53 2.92 -17.94
C VAL A 320 -9.32 1.62 -17.91
N TYR A 321 -10.64 1.67 -18.16
CA TYR A 321 -11.46 0.47 -18.26
C TYR A 321 -11.00 -0.45 -19.39
N SER A 322 -10.64 0.13 -20.54
CA SER A 322 -10.08 -0.61 -21.68
C SER A 322 -8.76 -1.29 -21.32
N ARG A 323 -7.83 -0.60 -20.64
CA ARG A 323 -6.55 -1.16 -20.18
C ARG A 323 -6.77 -2.29 -19.17
N ALA A 324 -7.64 -2.11 -18.19
CA ALA A 324 -7.92 -3.14 -17.19
C ALA A 324 -8.50 -4.41 -17.83
N ARG A 325 -9.46 -4.28 -18.75
CA ARG A 325 -10.03 -5.43 -19.50
C ARG A 325 -8.98 -6.16 -20.32
N LYS A 326 -8.17 -5.43 -21.09
CA LYS A 326 -7.10 -6.04 -21.90
C LYS A 326 -6.02 -6.69 -21.06
N SER A 327 -5.66 -6.07 -19.94
CA SER A 327 -4.75 -6.63 -18.93
C SER A 327 -5.26 -7.97 -18.39
N LEU A 328 -6.55 -8.07 -18.07
CA LEU A 328 -7.16 -9.33 -17.63
C LEU A 328 -7.14 -10.37 -18.76
N HIS A 329 -7.51 -9.98 -19.99
CA HIS A 329 -7.46 -10.87 -21.15
C HIS A 329 -6.05 -11.40 -21.40
N PHE A 330 -5.03 -10.55 -21.35
CA PHE A 330 -3.64 -10.96 -21.51
C PHE A 330 -3.24 -12.03 -20.49
N LEU A 331 -3.50 -11.80 -19.20
CA LEU A 331 -3.21 -12.79 -18.16
C LEU A 331 -3.98 -14.08 -18.39
N HIS A 332 -5.27 -14.01 -18.71
CA HIS A 332 -6.07 -15.20 -19.01
C HIS A 332 -5.54 -15.98 -20.23
N SER A 333 -5.10 -15.28 -21.29
CA SER A 333 -4.51 -15.91 -22.47
C SER A 333 -3.15 -16.58 -22.21
N CYS A 334 -2.40 -16.10 -21.22
CA CYS A 334 -1.13 -16.70 -20.80
C CYS A 334 -1.30 -17.77 -19.70
N GLN A 335 -2.52 -17.93 -19.17
CA GLN A 335 -2.80 -18.85 -18.08
C GLN A 335 -2.93 -20.29 -18.62
N ASP A 336 -2.33 -21.24 -17.91
CA ASP A 336 -2.60 -22.65 -18.13
C ASP A 336 -4.04 -22.96 -17.73
N SER A 337 -4.84 -23.48 -18.66
CA SER A 337 -6.29 -23.66 -18.48
C SER A 337 -6.64 -24.76 -17.48
N ILE A 338 -5.72 -25.66 -17.18
CA ILE A 338 -5.93 -26.77 -16.24
C ILE A 338 -5.59 -26.33 -14.80
N SER A 339 -4.38 -25.81 -14.59
CA SER A 339 -3.88 -25.44 -13.26
C SER A 339 -4.24 -24.02 -12.83
N GLY A 340 -4.61 -23.15 -13.77
CA GLY A 340 -4.79 -21.72 -13.51
C GLY A 340 -3.48 -20.97 -13.23
N GLN A 341 -2.32 -21.58 -13.48
CA GLN A 341 -1.02 -20.96 -13.25
C GLN A 341 -0.58 -20.10 -14.44
N LEU A 342 0.27 -19.12 -14.16
CA LEU A 342 0.97 -18.33 -15.17
C LEU A 342 2.43 -18.78 -15.23
N PRO A 343 3.09 -18.65 -16.40
CA PRO A 343 4.54 -18.83 -16.49
C PRO A 343 5.26 -17.94 -15.47
N ASN A 344 6.32 -18.49 -14.86
CA ASN A 344 7.22 -17.71 -14.00
C ASN A 344 8.13 -16.81 -14.86
N TYR A 345 7.53 -15.76 -15.40
CA TYR A 345 8.17 -14.80 -16.29
C TYR A 345 8.38 -13.47 -15.57
N GLY A 346 9.61 -12.95 -15.68
CA GLY A 346 10.05 -11.63 -15.22
C GLY A 346 10.56 -11.54 -13.78
#